data_AF-A0A7S3F0N0-F1
#
_entry.id   AF-A0A7S3F0N0-F1
#
_cell.length_a   1.000
_cell.length_b   1.000
_cell.length_c   1.000
_cell.angle_alpha   90.00
_cell.angle_beta   90.00
_cell.angle_gamma   90.00
#
_symmetry.space_group_name_H-M   'P 1'
#
loop_
_entity.id
_entity.type
_entity.pdbx_description
1 polymer ?
#
loop_
_entity_poly.entity_id
_entity_poly.type
_entity_poly.pdbx_seq_one_letter_code
_entity_poly.pdbx_strand_id
1 'polypeptide(L)'
;MTLELAEMRAAIRHAPRTPLVPQRQRSEPDPVWKLIEVTDPLEWKQVCDHVQSSCRDPTHTEVFVVTRAVRIQNDFLSYRLERTARSLLEPASGRALPPQGGYFHGTNRDAILSICQFGFDDKRWRGGKYGKGQYLSADASRASPRKYTKEDSMLLLVEAVLGRSWHLPLGEARHNLTADLVRQSGHDSVAVPE
;
A
#
# COMPACT_ATOMS: atom_id res chain seq x y z
N MET A 1 -3.45 40.26 4.44
CA MET A 1 -3.58 38.92 3.84
C MET A 1 -3.37 39.03 2.32
N THR A 2 -2.14 39.21 1.81
CA THR A 2 -1.94 39.36 0.34
C THR A 2 -0.50 39.21 -0.20
N LEU A 3 0.51 38.82 0.58
CA LEU A 3 1.86 38.54 0.04
C LEU A 3 2.14 37.02 -0.15
N GLU A 4 1.78 36.17 0.82
CA GLU A 4 2.05 34.71 0.73
C GLU A 4 1.37 34.01 -0.46
N LEU A 5 0.17 34.44 -0.83
CA LEU A 5 -0.59 33.85 -1.95
C LEU A 5 0.01 34.19 -3.32
N ALA A 6 0.74 35.31 -3.43
CA ALA A 6 1.41 35.72 -4.66
C ALA A 6 2.73 34.95 -4.84
N GLU A 7 3.48 34.74 -3.77
CA GLU A 7 4.73 33.97 -3.77
C GLU A 7 4.49 32.47 -4.02
N MET A 8 3.43 31.89 -3.43
CA MET A 8 3.01 30.52 -3.74
C MET A 8 2.61 30.33 -5.21
N ARG A 9 2.00 31.34 -5.84
CA ARG A 9 1.62 31.30 -7.27
C ARG A 9 2.79 31.52 -8.21
N ALA A 10 3.89 32.11 -7.75
CA ALA A 10 5.12 32.28 -8.52
C ALA A 10 5.94 30.97 -8.53
N ALA A 11 6.00 30.25 -7.41
CA ALA A 11 6.69 28.96 -7.30
C ALA A 11 6.12 27.88 -8.23
N ILE A 12 4.79 27.91 -8.49
CA ILE A 12 4.11 26.96 -9.38
C ILE A 12 4.47 27.18 -10.86
N ARG A 13 4.90 28.38 -11.27
CA ARG A 13 5.19 28.69 -12.69
C ARG A 13 6.58 28.29 -13.16
N HIS A 14 7.49 27.97 -12.24
CA HIS A 14 8.88 27.62 -12.55
C HIS A 14 9.27 26.18 -12.19
N ALA A 15 8.31 25.34 -11.78
CA ALA A 15 8.57 23.92 -11.65
C ALA A 15 8.84 23.32 -13.06
N PRO A 16 10.02 22.75 -13.32
CA PRO A 16 10.27 22.08 -14.59
C PRO A 16 9.20 21.00 -14.77
N ARG A 17 8.58 20.99 -15.96
CA ARG A 17 7.64 19.93 -16.36
C ARG A 17 8.43 18.64 -16.52
N THR A 18 8.60 17.92 -15.41
CA THR A 18 9.08 16.54 -15.41
C THR A 18 8.18 15.74 -16.35
N PRO A 19 8.72 14.90 -17.26
CA PRO A 19 7.90 14.03 -18.07
C PRO A 19 6.92 13.25 -17.18
N LEU A 20 5.63 13.30 -17.53
CA LEU A 20 4.48 12.84 -16.74
C LEU A 20 4.40 11.31 -16.57
N VAL A 21 5.42 10.61 -17.07
CA VAL A 21 5.69 9.20 -16.89
C VAL A 21 7.16 9.11 -16.46
N PRO A 22 7.46 8.60 -15.24
CA PRO A 22 8.85 8.34 -14.85
C PRO A 22 9.51 7.51 -15.95
N GLN A 23 10.59 8.03 -16.54
CA GLN A 23 11.34 7.25 -17.53
C GLN A 23 11.86 5.99 -16.86
N ARG A 24 11.49 4.83 -17.42
CA ARG A 24 11.96 3.52 -16.99
C ARG A 24 13.48 3.54 -16.91
N GLN A 25 14.05 3.26 -15.74
CA GLN A 25 15.51 3.16 -15.64
C GLN A 25 15.98 1.92 -16.39
N ARG A 26 17.13 2.00 -17.07
CA ARG A 26 17.69 0.84 -17.81
C ARG A 26 17.92 -0.39 -16.93
N SER A 27 18.04 -0.21 -15.61
CA SER A 27 18.19 -1.26 -14.61
C SER A 27 16.88 -1.93 -14.17
N GLU A 28 15.72 -1.37 -14.54
CA GLU A 28 14.43 -1.97 -14.18
C GLU A 28 14.19 -3.23 -15.01
N PRO A 29 13.86 -4.37 -14.40
CA PRO A 29 13.54 -5.59 -15.14
C PRO A 29 12.27 -5.40 -15.98
N ASP A 30 12.08 -6.24 -16.99
CA ASP A 30 10.88 -6.17 -17.82
C ASP A 30 9.63 -6.43 -16.95
N PRO A 31 8.50 -5.75 -17.23
CA PRO A 31 7.28 -5.86 -16.44
C PRO A 31 6.53 -7.17 -16.77
N VAL A 32 7.24 -8.29 -16.75
CA VAL A 32 6.67 -9.63 -16.87
C VAL A 32 6.13 -10.01 -15.49
N TRP A 33 4.87 -10.45 -15.46
CA TRP A 33 4.24 -10.89 -14.24
C TRP A 33 3.41 -12.15 -14.50
N LYS A 34 3.24 -12.95 -13.45
CA LYS A 34 2.51 -14.22 -13.50
C LYS A 34 1.67 -14.39 -12.24
N LEU A 35 0.54 -15.05 -12.42
CA LEU A 35 -0.29 -15.57 -11.34
C LEU A 35 -0.02 -17.06 -11.24
N ILE A 36 0.45 -17.50 -10.08
CA ILE A 36 0.80 -18.90 -9.82
C ILE A 36 -0.12 -19.37 -8.71
N GLU A 37 -0.94 -20.37 -9.01
CA GLU A 37 -1.80 -20.99 -8.01
C GLU A 37 -0.93 -21.61 -6.90
N VAL A 38 -1.28 -21.34 -5.65
CA VAL A 38 -0.56 -21.89 -4.50
C VAL A 38 -1.03 -23.32 -4.29
N THR A 39 -0.21 -24.27 -4.76
CA THR A 39 -0.46 -25.71 -4.60
C THR A 39 0.46 -26.37 -3.56
N ASP A 40 1.51 -25.69 -3.15
CA ASP A 40 2.41 -26.18 -2.10
C ASP A 40 1.66 -26.22 -0.75
N PRO A 41 1.61 -27.37 -0.05
CA PRO A 41 0.83 -27.50 1.19
C PRO A 41 1.32 -26.61 2.33
N LEU A 42 2.63 -26.35 2.43
CA LEU A 42 3.18 -25.52 3.49
C LEU A 42 2.82 -24.06 3.26
N GLU A 43 3.01 -23.56 2.05
CA GLU A 43 2.63 -22.19 1.69
C GLU A 43 1.13 -21.97 1.79
N TRP A 44 0.32 -22.93 1.33
CA TRP A 44 -1.13 -22.90 1.49
C TRP A 44 -1.52 -22.78 2.97
N LYS A 45 -0.92 -23.60 3.83
CA LYS A 45 -1.17 -23.56 5.27
C LYS A 45 -0.76 -22.21 5.85
N GLN A 46 0.41 -21.67 5.48
CA GLN A 46 0.87 -20.36 5.94
C GLN A 46 -0.10 -19.23 5.56
N VAL A 47 -0.62 -19.24 4.33
CA VAL A 47 -1.64 -18.26 3.90
C VAL A 47 -2.91 -18.39 4.73
N CYS A 48 -3.42 -19.62 4.90
CA CYS A 48 -4.61 -19.88 5.72
C CYS A 48 -4.42 -19.42 7.17
N ASP A 49 -3.31 -19.82 7.80
CA ASP A 49 -2.97 -19.47 9.17
C ASP A 49 -2.84 -17.94 9.33
N HIS A 50 -2.22 -17.25 8.36
CA HIS A 50 -2.04 -15.81 8.39
C HIS A 50 -3.39 -15.08 8.31
N VAL A 51 -4.26 -15.49 7.38
CA VAL A 51 -5.63 -14.93 7.29
C VAL A 51 -6.37 -15.17 8.60
N GLN A 52 -6.40 -16.40 9.11
CA GLN A 52 -7.14 -16.75 10.33
C GLN A 52 -6.64 -16.01 11.56
N SER A 53 -5.32 -15.94 11.76
CA SER A 53 -4.72 -15.25 12.91
C SER A 53 -4.80 -13.72 12.82
N SER A 54 -4.94 -13.17 11.61
CA SER A 54 -5.12 -11.72 11.41
C SER A 54 -6.54 -11.23 11.70
N CYS A 55 -7.56 -12.09 11.60
CA CYS A 55 -8.94 -11.71 11.80
C CYS A 55 -9.21 -11.37 13.27
N ARG A 56 -9.49 -10.09 13.56
CA ARG A 56 -9.80 -9.61 14.92
C ARG A 56 -11.28 -9.29 15.11
N ASP A 57 -12.17 -9.90 14.32
CA ASP A 57 -13.61 -9.69 14.43
C ASP A 57 -14.06 -9.93 15.89
N PRO A 58 -14.41 -8.87 16.64
CA PRO A 58 -14.78 -9.00 18.05
C PRO A 58 -16.13 -9.71 18.22
N THR A 59 -16.90 -9.86 17.14
CA THR A 59 -18.19 -10.54 17.15
C THR A 59 -18.06 -12.05 16.88
N HIS A 60 -16.92 -12.53 16.39
CA HIS A 60 -16.70 -13.91 15.95
C HIS A 60 -17.78 -14.45 15.00
N THR A 61 -18.49 -13.58 14.28
CA THR A 61 -19.63 -14.00 13.46
C THR A 61 -19.21 -14.42 12.06
N GLU A 62 -18.11 -13.86 11.55
CA GLU A 62 -17.61 -14.19 10.22
C GLU A 62 -16.51 -15.25 10.28
N VAL A 63 -16.79 -16.44 9.72
CA VAL A 63 -15.78 -17.47 9.50
C VAL A 63 -15.08 -17.19 8.17
N PHE A 64 -13.80 -16.84 8.24
CA PHE A 64 -12.96 -16.64 7.06
C PHE A 64 -12.43 -17.98 6.55
N VAL A 65 -12.94 -18.41 5.39
CA VAL A 65 -12.47 -19.62 4.70
C VAL A 65 -11.72 -19.20 3.44
N VAL A 66 -10.42 -19.50 3.40
CA VAL A 66 -9.61 -19.32 2.19
C VAL A 66 -9.94 -20.46 1.24
N THR A 67 -10.63 -20.16 0.15
CA THR A 67 -11.01 -21.15 -0.87
C THR A 67 -9.98 -21.27 -1.99
N ARG A 68 -9.18 -20.23 -2.21
CA ARG A 68 -8.13 -20.18 -3.22
C ARG A 68 -7.06 -19.16 -2.86
N ALA A 69 -5.81 -19.45 -3.20
CA ALA A 69 -4.68 -18.57 -3.02
C ALA A 69 -3.81 -18.57 -4.29
N VAL A 70 -3.35 -17.39 -4.68
CA VAL A 70 -2.56 -17.19 -5.89
C VAL A 70 -1.39 -16.28 -5.54
N ARG A 71 -0.18 -16.77 -5.80
CA ARG A 71 1.06 -16.00 -5.68
C ARG A 71 1.23 -15.10 -6.89
N ILE A 72 1.58 -13.85 -6.64
CA ILE A 72 1.94 -12.89 -7.67
C ILE A 72 3.46 -12.94 -7.82
N GLN A 73 3.95 -13.33 -9.00
CA GLN A 73 5.35 -13.17 -9.35
C GLN A 73 5.47 -11.96 -10.27
N ASN A 74 6.16 -10.92 -9.81
CA ASN A 74 6.37 -9.69 -10.59
C ASN A 74 7.70 -9.05 -10.19
N ASP A 75 8.76 -9.39 -10.93
CA ASP A 75 10.13 -8.98 -10.63
C ASP A 75 10.30 -7.45 -10.68
N PHE A 76 9.49 -6.76 -11.50
CA PHE A 76 9.47 -5.30 -11.55
C PHE A 76 8.96 -4.68 -10.25
N LEU A 77 7.91 -5.25 -9.66
CA LEU A 77 7.40 -4.76 -8.38
C LEU A 77 8.33 -5.12 -7.22
N SER A 78 8.92 -6.31 -7.22
CA SER A 78 9.95 -6.69 -6.24
C SER A 78 11.15 -5.74 -6.30
N TYR A 79 11.65 -5.44 -7.50
CA TYR A 79 12.71 -4.45 -7.70
C TYR A 79 12.33 -3.07 -7.14
N ARG A 80 11.13 -2.58 -7.44
CA ARG A 80 10.65 -1.28 -6.92
C ARG A 80 10.51 -1.27 -5.40
N LEU A 81 10.02 -2.35 -4.82
CA LEU A 81 9.88 -2.49 -3.37
C LEU A 81 11.25 -2.44 -2.69
N GLU A 82 12.20 -3.24 -3.14
CA GLU A 82 13.57 -3.26 -2.62
C GLU A 82 14.28 -1.92 -2.80
N ARG A 83 14.14 -1.28 -3.97
CA ARG A 83 14.72 0.03 -4.21
C ARG A 83 14.12 1.09 -3.28
N THR A 84 12.81 1.02 -3.00
CA THR A 84 12.14 1.93 -2.08
C THR A 84 12.64 1.70 -0.64
N ALA A 85 12.73 0.45 -0.20
CA ALA A 85 13.35 0.06 1.07
C ALA A 85 14.76 0.61 1.24
N ARG A 86 15.59 0.52 0.19
CA ARG A 86 16.94 1.09 0.16
C ARG A 86 16.97 2.61 0.09
N SER A 87 15.92 3.28 -0.38
CA SER A 87 15.87 4.74 -0.42
C SER A 87 15.44 5.33 0.92
N LEU A 88 14.67 4.59 1.71
CA LEU A 88 14.21 4.95 3.04
C LEU A 88 15.24 4.58 4.13
N LEU A 89 16.53 4.74 3.83
CA LEU A 89 17.59 4.56 4.83
C LEU A 89 17.31 5.47 6.03
N GLU A 90 17.25 4.88 7.22
CA GLU A 90 17.45 5.61 8.46
C GLU A 90 18.85 6.26 8.38
N PRO A 91 18.98 7.60 8.28
CA PRO A 91 20.27 8.27 8.07
C PRO A 91 21.30 7.92 9.15
N ALA A 92 20.82 7.54 10.35
CA ALA A 92 21.62 7.16 11.49
C ALA A 92 22.07 5.69 11.51
N SER A 93 21.41 4.78 10.78
CA SER A 93 21.68 3.34 10.86
C SER A 93 22.52 2.79 9.71
N GLY A 94 22.57 3.51 8.58
CA GLY A 94 23.21 3.02 7.35
C GLY A 94 22.58 1.74 6.78
N ARG A 95 21.39 1.32 7.27
CA ARG A 95 20.68 0.12 6.84
C ARG A 95 19.32 0.46 6.24
N ALA A 96 18.97 -0.25 5.17
CA ALA A 96 17.66 -0.16 4.53
C ALA A 96 16.57 -0.69 5.48
N LEU A 97 15.40 -0.05 5.48
CA LEU A 97 14.24 -0.59 6.20
C LEU A 97 13.67 -1.76 5.40
N PRO A 98 13.57 -2.97 5.97
CA PRO A 98 13.04 -4.11 5.24
C PRO A 98 11.55 -3.88 4.91
N PRO A 99 11.07 -4.39 3.77
CA PRO A 99 9.63 -4.49 3.54
C PRO A 99 8.95 -5.25 4.68
N GLN A 100 7.76 -4.79 5.05
CA GLN A 100 6.91 -5.38 6.08
C GLN A 100 5.75 -6.07 5.39
N GLY A 101 5.64 -7.38 5.60
CA GLY A 101 4.55 -8.20 5.05
C GLY A 101 3.33 -8.28 5.96
N GLY A 102 2.30 -8.93 5.45
CA GLY A 102 1.14 -9.33 6.25
C GLY A 102 -0.05 -8.39 6.21
N TYR A 103 -0.04 -7.40 5.32
CA TYR A 103 -1.16 -6.45 5.18
C TYR A 103 -2.17 -6.90 4.14
N PHE A 104 -3.44 -6.62 4.38
CA PHE A 104 -4.55 -6.91 3.49
C PHE A 104 -5.03 -5.64 2.79
N HIS A 105 -5.36 -5.79 1.51
CA HIS A 105 -6.06 -4.79 0.73
C HIS A 105 -7.25 -5.41 0.00
N GLY A 106 -8.46 -4.97 0.38
CA GLY A 106 -9.70 -5.34 -0.30
C GLY A 106 -10.05 -4.33 -1.38
N THR A 107 -10.33 -4.84 -2.58
CA THR A 107 -10.79 -4.05 -3.73
C THR A 107 -11.49 -4.96 -4.74
N ASN A 108 -11.97 -4.40 -5.85
CA ASN A 108 -12.60 -5.19 -6.90
C ASN A 108 -11.57 -5.94 -7.76
N ARG A 109 -12.03 -6.97 -8.48
CA ARG A 109 -11.19 -7.83 -9.32
C ARG A 109 -10.34 -7.09 -10.36
N ASP A 110 -10.91 -6.10 -11.06
CA ASP A 110 -10.19 -5.34 -12.09
C ASP A 110 -9.03 -4.54 -11.48
N ALA A 111 -9.27 -3.94 -10.31
CA ALA A 111 -8.24 -3.24 -9.55
C ALA A 111 -7.16 -4.21 -9.05
N ILE A 112 -7.53 -5.41 -8.57
CA ILE A 112 -6.57 -6.44 -8.18
C ILE A 112 -5.63 -6.77 -9.34
N LEU A 113 -6.17 -7.10 -10.52
CA LEU A 113 -5.35 -7.44 -11.68
C LEU A 113 -4.42 -6.29 -12.09
N SER A 114 -4.94 -5.06 -12.07
CA SER A 114 -4.14 -3.86 -12.32
C SER A 114 -3.01 -3.70 -11.29
N ILE A 115 -3.26 -3.97 -10.01
CA ILE A 115 -2.26 -3.89 -8.94
C ILE A 115 -1.22 -5.01 -9.09
N CYS A 116 -1.62 -6.23 -9.39
CA CYS A 116 -0.71 -7.35 -9.63
C CYS A 116 0.29 -7.05 -10.75
N GLN A 117 -0.17 -6.35 -11.80
CA GLN A 117 0.65 -6.02 -12.96
C GLN A 117 1.53 -4.77 -12.75
N PHE A 118 0.94 -3.69 -12.22
CA PHE A 118 1.55 -2.36 -12.23
C PHE A 118 1.90 -1.82 -10.84
N GLY A 119 1.48 -2.51 -9.79
CA GLY A 119 1.54 -2.04 -8.41
C GLY A 119 0.44 -1.03 -8.08
N PHE A 120 0.50 -0.47 -6.88
CA PHE A 120 -0.40 0.60 -6.45
C PHE A 120 -0.10 1.91 -7.19
N ASP A 121 -1.13 2.55 -7.71
CA ASP A 121 -1.06 3.79 -8.50
C ASP A 121 -1.59 4.97 -7.69
N ASP A 122 -0.73 5.95 -7.42
CA ASP A 122 -1.05 7.15 -6.64
C ASP A 122 -2.06 8.07 -7.33
N LYS A 123 -2.16 7.99 -8.66
CA LYS A 123 -3.17 8.70 -9.45
C LYS A 123 -4.56 8.15 -9.18
N ARG A 124 -4.68 6.90 -8.72
CA ARG A 124 -5.96 6.24 -8.39
C ARG A 124 -6.35 6.37 -6.93
N TRP A 125 -5.48 6.92 -6.08
CA TRP A 125 -5.79 7.10 -4.65
C TRP A 125 -7.00 8.00 -4.46
N ARG A 126 -7.90 7.55 -3.61
CA ARG A 126 -9.07 8.32 -3.20
C ARG A 126 -8.83 8.90 -1.81
N GLY A 127 -9.39 10.08 -1.56
CA GLY A 127 -9.45 10.63 -0.21
C GLY A 127 -10.34 9.76 0.67
N GLY A 128 -9.93 9.56 1.91
CA GLY A 128 -10.71 8.84 2.92
C GLY A 128 -10.62 9.49 4.29
N LYS A 129 -10.86 8.71 5.34
CA LYS A 129 -10.85 9.19 6.72
C LYS A 129 -9.48 9.73 7.16
N TYR A 130 -8.39 9.16 6.62
CA TYR A 130 -7.01 9.44 7.04
C TYR A 130 -6.17 10.07 5.92
N GLY A 131 -6.83 10.64 4.91
CA GLY A 131 -6.17 11.32 3.79
C GLY A 131 -6.29 10.58 2.47
N LYS A 132 -5.61 11.10 1.45
CA LYS A 132 -5.50 10.51 0.12
C LYS A 132 -4.28 9.59 0.08
N GLY A 133 -4.53 8.29 -0.01
CA GLY A 133 -3.48 7.28 0.02
C GLY A 133 -4.00 5.88 -0.29
N GLN A 134 -3.08 4.92 -0.21
CA GLN A 134 -3.41 3.50 -0.24
C GLN A 134 -3.68 3.00 1.19
N TYR A 135 -4.81 2.34 1.38
CA TYR A 135 -5.22 1.82 2.69
C TYR A 135 -4.91 0.33 2.77
N LEU A 136 -4.15 -0.04 3.79
CA LEU A 136 -3.74 -1.39 4.12
C LEU A 136 -4.21 -1.70 5.55
N SER A 137 -4.62 -2.95 5.81
CA SER A 137 -5.00 -3.38 7.17
C SER A 137 -4.20 -4.59 7.60
N ALA A 138 -3.78 -4.65 8.86
CA ALA A 138 -3.20 -5.86 9.42
C ALA A 138 -4.26 -6.92 9.77
N ASP A 139 -5.55 -6.57 9.68
CA ASP A 139 -6.69 -7.42 9.99
C ASP A 139 -7.50 -7.70 8.71
N ALA A 140 -7.52 -8.97 8.28
CA ALA A 140 -8.24 -9.37 7.08
C ALA A 140 -9.74 -9.04 7.13
N SER A 141 -10.36 -9.09 8.32
CA SER A 141 -11.79 -8.81 8.50
C SER A 141 -12.16 -7.34 8.23
N ARG A 142 -11.19 -6.42 8.30
CA ARG A 142 -11.40 -5.01 7.96
C ARG A 142 -11.24 -4.72 6.47
N ALA A 143 -10.51 -5.57 5.76
CA ALA A 143 -10.30 -5.48 4.32
C ALA A 143 -11.38 -6.24 3.53
N SER A 144 -11.99 -7.27 4.11
CA SER A 144 -12.99 -8.15 3.48
C SER A 144 -14.40 -7.58 3.19
N PRO A 145 -14.90 -6.50 3.83
CA PRO A 145 -16.30 -6.12 3.66
C PRO A 145 -16.69 -5.92 2.19
N ARG A 146 -17.88 -6.41 1.80
CA ARG A 146 -18.40 -6.39 0.42
C ARG A 146 -18.39 -5.01 -0.25
N LYS A 147 -18.46 -3.92 0.53
CA LYS A 147 -18.30 -2.56 -0.01
C LYS A 147 -16.97 -2.37 -0.76
N TYR A 148 -15.92 -3.08 -0.34
CA TYR A 148 -14.58 -3.06 -0.92
C TYR A 148 -14.38 -4.17 -1.94
N THR A 149 -14.71 -5.41 -1.57
CA THR A 149 -14.40 -6.63 -2.35
C THR A 149 -15.48 -7.02 -3.38
N LYS A 150 -16.64 -6.35 -3.33
CA LYS A 150 -17.80 -6.63 -4.20
C LYS A 150 -18.24 -8.10 -4.08
N GLU A 151 -18.62 -8.72 -5.20
CA GLU A 151 -19.07 -10.12 -5.24
C GLU A 151 -17.89 -11.11 -5.30
N ASP A 152 -16.68 -10.64 -5.59
CA ASP A 152 -15.51 -11.51 -5.78
C ASP A 152 -14.89 -11.97 -4.45
N SER A 153 -15.13 -11.25 -3.35
CA SER A 153 -14.57 -11.55 -2.02
C SER A 153 -13.06 -11.76 -2.00
N MET A 154 -12.35 -11.09 -2.92
CA MET A 154 -10.89 -11.23 -3.07
C MET A 154 -10.14 -10.21 -2.23
N LEU A 155 -9.05 -10.65 -1.62
CA LEU A 155 -8.11 -9.82 -0.88
C LEU A 155 -6.71 -9.96 -1.49
N LEU A 156 -5.97 -8.86 -1.52
CA LEU A 156 -4.53 -8.88 -1.72
C LEU A 156 -3.83 -9.00 -0.37
N LEU A 157 -2.90 -9.95 -0.24
CA LEU A 157 -1.90 -9.99 0.83
C LEU A 157 -0.64 -9.28 0.33
N VAL A 158 -0.17 -8.27 1.05
CA VAL A 158 0.72 -7.21 0.55
C VAL A 158 1.93 -7.05 1.48
N GLU A 159 3.09 -6.86 0.85
CA GLU A 159 4.29 -6.31 1.49
C GLU A 159 4.40 -4.81 1.19
N ALA A 160 4.75 -4.03 2.22
CA ALA A 160 4.87 -2.58 2.13
C ALA A 160 6.11 -2.08 2.86
N VAL A 161 6.75 -1.04 2.32
CA VAL A 161 7.80 -0.30 3.04
C VAL A 161 7.15 0.89 3.72
N LEU A 162 6.88 0.75 5.02
CA LEU A 162 6.16 1.78 5.79
C LEU A 162 7.04 2.95 6.23
N GLY A 163 8.37 2.79 6.23
CA GLY A 163 9.29 3.81 6.69
C GLY A 163 8.99 4.26 8.14
N ARG A 164 9.20 5.53 8.42
CA ARG A 164 8.78 6.15 9.69
C ARG A 164 7.28 6.42 9.67
N SER A 165 6.54 5.75 10.54
CA SER A 165 5.08 5.86 10.61
C SER A 165 4.62 7.01 11.50
N TRP A 166 3.71 7.87 11.02
CA TRP A 166 3.01 8.85 11.85
C TRP A 166 1.82 8.17 12.53
N HIS A 167 1.94 7.93 13.84
CA HIS A 167 0.85 7.40 14.64
C HIS A 167 -0.19 8.50 14.95
N LEU A 168 -1.38 8.37 14.36
CA LEU A 168 -2.50 9.26 14.68
C LEU A 168 -3.13 8.86 16.02
N PRO A 169 -3.64 9.81 16.82
CA PRO A 169 -4.45 9.51 17.99
C PRO A 169 -5.74 8.75 17.65
N LEU A 170 -6.25 7.97 18.61
CA LEU A 170 -7.50 7.23 18.46
C LEU A 170 -8.67 8.19 18.18
N GLY A 171 -9.47 7.86 17.17
CA GLY A 171 -10.62 8.67 16.75
C GLY A 171 -10.29 9.85 15.85
N GLU A 172 -9.01 10.21 15.65
CA GLU A 172 -8.63 11.38 14.88
C GLU A 172 -8.75 11.14 13.37
N ALA A 173 -9.61 11.93 12.70
CA ALA A 173 -9.73 11.92 11.25
C ALA A 173 -8.89 13.04 10.62
N ARG A 174 -8.26 12.75 9.49
CA ARG A 174 -7.35 13.65 8.78
C ARG A 174 -7.58 13.60 7.27
N HIS A 175 -8.75 14.07 6.85
CA HIS A 175 -9.22 13.96 5.45
C HIS A 175 -8.32 14.64 4.41
N ASN A 176 -7.58 15.68 4.80
CA ASN A 176 -6.74 16.47 3.90
C ASN A 176 -5.27 16.02 3.87
N LEU A 177 -4.91 14.92 4.55
CA LEU A 177 -3.54 14.40 4.47
C LEU A 177 -3.23 13.92 3.06
N THR A 178 -2.05 14.27 2.58
CA THR A 178 -1.46 13.79 1.33
C THR A 178 -0.09 13.19 1.63
N ALA A 179 0.44 12.37 0.73
CA ALA A 179 1.80 11.82 0.89
C ALA A 179 2.86 12.93 1.09
N ASP A 180 2.71 14.08 0.43
CA ASP A 180 3.66 15.19 0.58
C ASP A 180 3.57 15.84 1.97
N LEU A 181 2.37 16.00 2.53
CA LEU A 181 2.21 16.51 3.90
C LEU A 181 2.77 15.54 4.94
N VAL A 182 2.62 14.23 4.72
CA VAL A 182 3.20 13.20 5.60
C VAL A 182 4.73 13.26 5.54
N ARG A 183 5.33 13.41 4.35
CA ARG A 183 6.78 13.58 4.19
C ARG A 183 7.29 14.88 4.81
N GLN A 184 6.56 15.98 4.65
CA GLN A 184 6.91 17.27 5.27
C GLN A 184 6.91 17.21 6.79
N SER A 185 6.09 16.34 7.40
CA SER A 185 6.13 16.09 8.85
C SER A 185 7.23 15.10 9.28
N GLY A 186 8.08 14.65 8.33
CA GLY A 186 9.19 13.74 8.59
C GLY A 186 8.77 12.26 8.70
N HIS A 187 7.66 11.88 8.10
CA HIS A 187 7.13 10.51 8.10
C HIS A 187 6.93 9.99 6.67
N ASP A 188 6.85 8.68 6.52
CA ASP A 188 6.67 7.99 5.22
C ASP A 188 5.28 7.39 5.06
N SER A 189 4.64 7.07 6.19
CA SER A 189 3.30 6.48 6.23
C SER A 189 2.51 6.98 7.45
N VAL A 190 1.24 6.61 7.50
CA VAL A 190 0.33 6.93 8.60
C VAL A 190 -0.15 5.62 9.21
N ALA A 191 0.02 5.48 10.52
CA ALA A 191 -0.49 4.38 11.31
C ALA A 191 -1.67 4.87 12.15
N VAL A 192 -2.78 4.14 12.09
CA VAL A 192 -3.97 4.46 12.89
C VAL A 192 -4.16 3.37 13.95
N PRO A 193 -4.40 3.74 15.21
CA PRO A 193 -4.70 2.78 16.25
C PRO A 193 -6.00 2.06 15.90
N GLU A 194 -5.98 0.74 16.13
CA GLU A 194 -7.13 -0.14 15.95
C GLU A 194 -8.09 -0.07 17.13
#